data_AF-G7M0H9-F1
#
_entry.id   AF-G7M0H9-F1
#
_cell.length_a   1.000
_cell.length_b   1.000
_cell.length_c   1.000
_cell.angle_alpha   90.00
_cell.angle_beta   90.00
_cell.angle_gamma   90.00
#
_symmetry.space_group_name_H-M   'P 1'
#
loop_
_entity.id
_entity.type
_entity.pdbx_description
1 polymer ?
#
loop_
_entity_poly.entity_id
_entity_poly.type
_entity_poly.pdbx_seq_one_letter_code
_entity_poly.pdbx_strand_id
1 'polypeptide(L)' 'MLSNNELMLFHGTNQLFYEVDLEKSKNKRDFGKGFYTTTLELQNTESVLWAESSEFIVDELFREWENK' A
#
# COMPACT_ATOMS: atom_id res chain seq x y z
N MET A 1 13.84 10.10 -17.41
CA MET A 1 13.02 11.29 -17.14
C MET A 1 11.62 10.95 -17.59
N LEU A 2 10.64 11.01 -16.69
CA LEU A 2 9.23 10.80 -17.02
C LEU A 2 8.75 11.97 -17.89
N SER A 3 7.94 11.69 -18.90
CA SER A 3 7.28 12.75 -19.68
C SER A 3 6.18 13.42 -18.85
N ASN A 4 5.69 14.60 -19.27
CA ASN A 4 4.69 15.38 -18.53
C ASN A 4 3.36 14.64 -18.22
N ASN A 5 3.12 13.44 -18.77
CA ASN A 5 1.93 12.62 -18.53
C ASN A 5 2.21 11.30 -17.79
N GLU A 6 3.44 11.05 -17.35
CA GLU A 6 3.79 9.83 -16.64
C GLU A 6 3.93 10.09 -15.15
N LEU A 7 3.26 9.28 -14.34
CA LEU A 7 3.29 9.35 -12.89
C LEU A 7 3.95 8.09 -12.33
N MET A 8 4.98 8.26 -11.51
CA MET A 8 5.56 7.16 -10.76
C MET A 8 4.68 6.85 -9.55
N LEU A 9 4.38 5.57 -9.36
CA LEU A 9 3.49 5.07 -8.33
C LEU A 9 4.09 3.83 -7.67
N PHE A 10 3.72 3.59 -6.42
CA PHE A 10 4.22 2.50 -5.59
C PHE A 10 3.08 1.53 -5.26
N HIS A 11 3.40 0.24 -5.21
CA HIS A 11 2.47 -0.82 -4.84
C HIS A 11 2.96 -1.57 -3.60
N GLY A 12 2.08 -1.73 -2.61
CA GLY A 12 2.34 -2.50 -1.41
C GLY A 12 1.98 -3.96 -1.60
N THR A 13 2.97 -4.83 -1.42
CA THR A 13 2.79 -6.28 -1.55
C THR A 13 3.81 -7.02 -0.67
N ASN A 14 3.40 -8.19 -0.19
CA ASN A 14 4.29 -9.16 0.48
C ASN A 14 4.68 -10.32 -0.47
N GLN A 15 4.37 -10.22 -1.75
CA GLN A 15 4.65 -11.24 -2.76
C GLN A 15 5.45 -10.66 -3.92
N LEU A 16 6.42 -11.42 -4.39
CA LEU A 16 7.13 -11.12 -5.64
C LEU A 16 6.16 -11.28 -6.82
N PHE A 17 6.17 -10.32 -7.74
CA PHE A 17 5.39 -10.36 -8.96
C PHE A 17 6.21 -9.77 -10.11
N TYR A 18 5.93 -10.23 -11.33
CA TYR A 18 6.59 -9.76 -12.56
C TYR A 18 5.63 -9.00 -13.47
N GLU A 19 4.33 -9.24 -13.30
CA GLU A 19 3.26 -8.58 -14.04
C GLU A 19 2.07 -8.34 -13.12
N VAL A 20 1.28 -7.32 -13.45
CA VAL A 20 0.04 -7.01 -12.73
C VAL A 20 -1.01 -8.05 -13.10
N ASP A 21 -1.46 -8.81 -12.11
CA ASP A 21 -2.53 -9.80 -12.26
C ASP A 21 -3.78 -9.35 -11.49
N LEU A 22 -4.79 -8.90 -12.25
CA LEU A 22 -6.05 -8.43 -11.67
C LEU A 22 -6.89 -9.58 -11.10
N GLU A 23 -6.68 -10.84 -11.50
CA GLU A 23 -7.44 -11.97 -10.94
C GLU A 23 -7.17 -12.18 -9.46
N LYS A 24 -6.04 -11.67 -8.95
CA LYS A 24 -5.73 -11.65 -7.51
C LYS A 24 -6.50 -10.59 -6.73
N SER A 25 -7.14 -9.63 -7.41
CA SER A 25 -7.90 -8.56 -6.79
C SER A 25 -9.34 -8.98 -6.49
N LYS A 26 -9.73 -8.91 -5.22
CA LYS A 26 -11.09 -9.26 -4.77
C LYS A 26 -12.06 -8.13 -5.09
N ASN A 27 -13.22 -8.46 -5.66
CA ASN A 27 -14.27 -7.49 -6.02
C ASN A 27 -15.11 -7.00 -4.82
N LYS A 28 -14.48 -6.70 -3.68
CA LYS A 28 -15.15 -6.26 -2.43
C LYS A 28 -14.45 -5.06 -1.78
N ARG A 29 -13.70 -4.29 -2.56
CA ARG A 29 -12.98 -3.11 -2.11
C ARG A 29 -13.75 -1.84 -2.46
N ASP A 30 -13.42 -0.74 -1.79
CA ASP A 30 -14.13 0.55 -1.89
C ASP A 30 -14.22 1.09 -3.32
N PHE A 31 -13.29 0.69 -4.20
CA PHE A 31 -13.20 1.13 -5.59
C PHE A 31 -13.29 -0.02 -6.62
N GLY A 32 -13.73 -1.21 -6.19
CA GLY A 32 -13.88 -2.38 -7.07
C GLY A 32 -12.60 -3.20 -7.30
N LYS A 33 -12.59 -4.00 -8.38
CA LYS A 33 -11.43 -4.85 -8.76
C LYS A 33 -10.37 -3.98 -9.44
N GLY A 34 -9.14 -4.00 -8.94
CA GLY A 34 -8.04 -3.20 -9.49
C GLY A 34 -6.68 -3.47 -8.85
N PHE A 35 -5.65 -2.81 -9.39
CA PHE A 35 -4.29 -2.78 -8.86
C PHE A 35 -4.06 -1.46 -8.13
N TYR A 36 -3.87 -1.53 -6.82
CA TYR A 36 -3.86 -0.35 -5.95
C TYR A 36 -2.46 0.20 -5.79
N THR A 37 -2.32 1.51 -5.96
CA THR A 37 -1.03 2.18 -5.90
C THR A 37 -1.12 3.52 -5.17
N THR A 38 0.01 4.02 -4.67
CA THR A 38 0.12 5.31 -3.99
C THR A 38 1.24 6.15 -4.61
N THR A 39 1.17 7.47 -4.50
CA THR A 39 2.28 8.38 -4.83
C THR A 39 3.31 8.50 -3.70
N LEU A 40 3.00 7.96 -2.52
CA LEU A 40 3.84 8.05 -1.33
C LEU A 40 4.72 6.79 -1.19
N GLU A 41 6.02 6.94 -1.37
CA GLU A 41 7.00 5.85 -1.23
C GLU A 41 7.02 5.27 0.19
N LEU A 42 6.93 6.12 1.23
CA LEU A 42 6.97 5.73 2.65
C LEU A 42 5.74 4.97 3.12
N GLN A 43 4.58 5.21 2.49
CA GLN A 43 3.38 4.45 2.79
C GLN A 43 3.54 2.99 2.38
N ASN A 44 4.55 2.66 1.56
CA ASN A 44 4.90 1.31 1.17
C ASN A 44 5.75 0.59 2.23
N THR A 45 6.69 1.29 2.88
CA THR A 45 7.45 0.75 4.02
C THR A 45 6.53 0.47 5.21
N GLU A 46 5.62 1.42 5.47
CA GLU A 46 4.52 1.19 6.40
C GLU A 46 3.63 0.06 5.88
N SER A 47 3.27 -0.02 4.58
CA SER A 47 2.39 -1.08 4.03
C SER A 47 2.92 -2.49 4.23
N VAL A 48 4.23 -2.66 4.38
CA VAL A 48 4.85 -3.93 4.82
C VAL A 48 4.49 -4.20 6.29
N LEU A 49 4.54 -3.19 7.17
CA LEU A 49 4.03 -3.28 8.55
C LEU A 49 2.51 -3.52 8.59
N TRP A 50 1.73 -2.89 7.71
CA TRP A 50 0.28 -3.13 7.58
C TRP A 50 -0.07 -4.54 7.11
N ALA A 51 0.84 -5.19 6.39
CA ALA A 51 0.68 -6.55 5.88
C ALA A 51 1.16 -7.62 6.89
N GLU A 52 2.09 -7.29 7.79
CA GLU A 52 2.74 -8.28 8.67
C GLU A 52 2.05 -8.47 10.03
N SER A 53 1.39 -7.48 10.62
CA SER A 53 0.45 -7.72 11.73
C SER A 53 -0.44 -6.52 12.05
N SER A 54 -1.71 -6.76 12.35
CA SER A 54 -2.65 -5.74 12.83
C SER A 54 -2.33 -5.24 14.24
N GLU A 55 -1.53 -5.99 15.01
CA GLU A 55 -1.14 -5.67 16.39
C GLU A 55 -0.02 -4.62 16.47
N PHE A 56 0.88 -4.57 15.49
CA PHE A 56 1.96 -3.56 15.49
C PHE A 56 1.45 -2.15 15.14
N ILE A 57 0.46 -2.07 14.24
CA ILE A 57 -0.15 -0.83 13.77
C ILE A 57 -0.89 -0.10 14.90
N VAL A 58 -1.59 -0.85 15.76
CA VAL A 58 -2.31 -0.24 16.88
C VAL A 58 -1.31 0.38 17.85
N ASP A 59 -0.21 -0.29 18.19
CA ASP A 59 0.76 0.23 19.13
C ASP A 59 1.49 1.49 18.62
N GLU A 60 1.90 1.53 17.35
CA GLU A 60 2.59 2.71 16.76
C GLU A 60 1.65 3.92 16.64
N LEU A 61 0.42 3.72 16.13
CA LEU A 61 -0.57 4.79 16.00
C LEU A 61 -1.05 5.35 17.35
N PHE A 62 -1.26 4.48 18.35
CA PHE A 62 -1.59 4.92 19.71
C PHE A 62 -0.46 5.78 20.31
N ARG A 63 0.79 5.39 20.05
CA ARG A 63 1.97 6.10 20.58
C ARG A 63 2.18 7.46 19.91
N GLU A 64 1.91 7.59 18.61
CA GLU A 64 1.90 8.90 17.95
C GLU A 64 0.74 9.80 18.44
N TRP A 65 -0.39 9.20 18.79
CA TRP A 65 -1.56 9.94 19.28
C TRP A 65 -1.38 10.46 20.72
N GLU A 66 -0.73 9.70 21.60
CA GLU A 66 -0.41 10.16 22.96
C GLU A 66 0.69 11.24 23.02
N ASN A 67 1.51 11.36 21.99
CA ASN A 67 2.59 12.36 21.93
C ASN A 67 2.18 13.68 21.25
N LYS A 68 0.88 13.89 21.00
CA LYS A 68 0.28 15.17 20.56
C LYS A 68 -0.49 15.82 21.70
#